data_AF-A0A5D0WGG4-F1
#
_entry.id   AF-A0A5D0WGG4-F1
#
_cell.length_a   1.000
_cell.length_b   1.000
_cell.length_c   1.000
_cell.angle_alpha   90.00
_cell.angle_beta   90.00
_cell.angle_gamma   90.00
#
_symmetry.space_group_name_H-M   'P 1'
#
loop_
_entity.id
_entity.type
_entity.pdbx_description
1 polymer ?
#
loop_
_entity_poly.entity_id
_entity_poly.type
_entity_poly.pdbx_seq_one_letter_code
_entity_poly.pdbx_strand_id
1 'polypeptide(L)'
;AKRRSYQSGVLEGKDMAKVFAWMRPNDLIWNYWVNNYLLGNQPPAFDILYWNNDTTRLPAALHGEFVELFKSNPLNRPGALEVSGTPIDLKQVTCDFYCVAGLNDHITPWESCYKSARLLGGKCEFILSNSGHIQSILNPPGNPKARFMTNPELP
;
A
#
# COMPACT_ATOMS: atom_id res chain seq x y z
N ALA A 1 -1.87 -7.10 -19.22
CA ALA A 1 -1.21 -5.94 -18.57
C ALA A 1 0.24 -5.77 -19.05
N LYS A 2 1.19 -6.65 -18.69
CA LYS A 2 2.62 -6.54 -19.06
C LYS A 2 2.86 -6.19 -20.54
N ARG A 3 2.32 -6.99 -21.48
CA ARG A 3 2.46 -6.79 -22.94
C ARG A 3 2.10 -5.37 -23.40
N ARG A 4 1.05 -4.77 -22.83
CA ARG A 4 0.58 -3.43 -23.19
C ARG A 4 1.55 -2.34 -22.72
N SER A 5 2.09 -2.47 -21.50
CA SER A 5 3.12 -1.55 -21.00
C SER A 5 4.41 -1.65 -21.80
N TYR A 6 4.86 -2.87 -22.14
CA TYR A 6 6.06 -3.07 -22.96
C TYR A 6 5.92 -2.47 -24.36
N GLN A 7 4.74 -2.53 -24.99
CA GLN A 7 4.48 -1.86 -26.26
C GLN A 7 4.55 -0.33 -26.16
N SER A 8 4.18 0.25 -25.01
CA SER A 8 4.18 1.69 -24.76
C SER A 8 5.47 2.22 -24.12
N GLY A 9 6.39 1.36 -23.69
CA GLY A 9 7.56 1.69 -22.86
C GLY A 9 7.24 2.01 -21.39
N VAL A 10 5.99 2.38 -21.08
CA VAL A 10 5.51 2.76 -19.75
C VAL A 10 4.10 2.20 -19.48
N LEU A 11 3.74 2.10 -18.21
CA LEU A 11 2.35 2.08 -17.75
C LEU A 11 1.89 3.52 -17.50
N GLU A 12 0.83 3.94 -18.18
CA GLU A 12 0.23 5.26 -17.97
C GLU A 12 -0.42 5.37 -16.60
N GLY A 13 -0.23 6.50 -15.91
CA GLY A 13 -0.74 6.73 -14.55
C GLY A 13 -2.27 6.58 -14.45
N LYS A 14 -3.01 7.01 -15.49
CA LYS A 14 -4.46 6.82 -15.58
C LYS A 14 -4.91 5.35 -15.54
N ASP A 15 -4.10 4.44 -16.06
CA ASP A 15 -4.43 3.01 -16.07
C ASP A 15 -4.13 2.40 -14.70
N MET A 16 -3.11 2.88 -13.99
CA MET A 16 -2.84 2.51 -12.61
C MET A 16 -3.93 3.05 -11.65
N ALA A 17 -4.31 4.32 -11.78
CA ALA A 17 -5.37 4.93 -10.98
C ALA A 17 -6.71 4.20 -11.12
N LYS A 18 -7.06 3.72 -12.32
CA LYS A 18 -8.25 2.89 -12.52
C LYS A 18 -8.20 1.61 -11.68
N VAL A 19 -7.07 0.90 -11.65
CA VAL A 19 -6.95 -0.34 -10.86
C VAL A 19 -7.16 -0.06 -9.38
N PHE A 20 -6.54 1.00 -8.85
CA PHE A 20 -6.71 1.39 -7.43
C PHE A 20 -8.15 1.85 -7.11
N ALA A 21 -8.78 2.65 -7.98
CA ALA A 21 -10.16 3.08 -7.81
C ALA A 21 -11.14 1.90 -7.76
N TRP A 22 -10.87 0.84 -8.54
CA TRP A 22 -11.69 -0.39 -8.54
C TRP A 22 -11.45 -1.31 -7.33
N MET A 23 -10.41 -1.11 -6.53
CA MET A 23 -10.21 -1.89 -5.30
C MET A 23 -11.13 -1.44 -4.15
N ARG A 24 -11.69 -0.22 -4.20
CA ARG A 24 -12.68 0.25 -3.21
C ARG A 24 -13.74 1.20 -3.80
N PRO A 25 -14.59 0.72 -4.73
CA PRO A 25 -15.57 1.56 -5.43
C PRO A 25 -16.59 2.22 -4.49
N ASN A 26 -16.90 1.62 -3.33
CA ASN A 26 -17.87 2.21 -2.40
C ASN A 26 -17.39 3.54 -1.79
N ASP A 27 -16.11 3.63 -1.39
CA ASP A 27 -15.60 4.85 -0.76
C ASP A 27 -15.08 5.86 -1.76
N LEU A 28 -14.54 5.40 -2.89
CA LEU A 28 -13.89 6.24 -3.89
C LEU A 28 -14.81 6.65 -5.05
N ILE A 29 -15.93 5.97 -5.25
CA ILE A 29 -16.87 6.24 -6.35
C ILE A 29 -18.29 6.48 -5.80
N TRP A 30 -18.83 5.56 -5.00
CA TRP A 30 -20.24 5.59 -4.61
C TRP A 30 -20.58 6.72 -3.64
N ASN A 31 -19.78 6.93 -2.58
CA ASN A 31 -19.97 8.05 -1.66
C ASN A 31 -19.89 9.41 -2.40
N TYR A 32 -19.03 9.52 -3.41
CA TYR A 32 -18.91 10.71 -4.26
C TYR A 32 -20.12 10.89 -5.17
N TRP A 33 -20.59 9.80 -5.79
CA TRP A 33 -21.74 9.83 -6.69
C TRP A 33 -23.03 10.18 -5.94
N VAL A 34 -23.27 9.60 -4.78
CA VAL A 34 -24.46 9.90 -3.97
C VAL A 34 -24.39 11.33 -3.42
N ASN A 35 -23.30 11.73 -2.78
CA ASN A 35 -23.24 13.04 -2.13
C ASN A 35 -23.13 14.20 -3.14
N ASN A 36 -22.35 14.05 -4.20
CA ASN A 36 -22.03 15.20 -5.04
C ASN A 36 -22.88 15.26 -6.30
N TYR A 37 -23.18 14.11 -6.92
CA TYR A 37 -23.99 14.06 -8.12
C TYR A 37 -25.49 14.01 -7.80
N LEU A 38 -25.93 13.13 -6.90
CA LEU A 38 -27.35 13.02 -6.55
C LEU A 38 -27.83 14.10 -5.58
N LEU A 39 -27.08 14.37 -4.51
CA LEU A 39 -27.48 15.35 -3.49
C LEU A 39 -27.01 16.78 -3.79
N GLY A 40 -26.17 16.97 -4.81
CA GLY A 40 -25.66 18.29 -5.22
C GLY A 40 -24.72 18.94 -4.20
N ASN A 41 -24.23 18.20 -3.21
CA ASN A 41 -23.29 18.73 -2.24
C ASN A 41 -21.96 19.02 -2.94
N GLN A 42 -21.30 20.12 -2.59
CA GLN A 42 -19.95 20.35 -3.08
C GLN A 42 -19.02 19.27 -2.53
N PRO A 43 -18.14 18.67 -3.37
CA PRO A 43 -17.13 17.76 -2.88
C PRO A 43 -16.31 18.48 -1.81
N PRO A 44 -16.13 17.91 -0.60
CA PRO A 44 -15.20 18.48 0.35
C PRO A 44 -13.84 18.59 -0.32
N ALA A 45 -13.16 19.74 -0.16
CA ALA A 45 -11.80 19.92 -0.63
C ALA A 45 -10.89 18.98 0.18
N PHE A 46 -10.73 17.76 -0.33
CA PHE A 46 -9.98 16.70 0.32
C PHE A 46 -8.62 16.65 -0.36
N ASP A 47 -7.61 17.17 0.34
CA ASP A 47 -6.19 17.12 -0.02
C ASP A 47 -5.73 15.75 -0.53
N ILE A 48 -6.20 14.68 0.11
CA ILE A 48 -5.92 13.30 -0.26
C ILE A 48 -6.40 12.96 -1.68
N LEU A 49 -7.52 13.52 -2.15
CA LEU A 49 -8.01 13.26 -3.50
C LEU A 49 -7.24 14.03 -4.56
N TYR A 50 -6.78 15.23 -4.22
CA TYR A 50 -5.86 15.95 -5.09
C TYR A 50 -4.58 15.14 -5.29
N TRP A 51 -3.97 14.68 -4.18
CA TRP A 51 -2.81 13.79 -4.22
C TRP A 51 -3.08 12.49 -5.00
N ASN A 52 -4.23 11.85 -4.78
CA ASN A 52 -4.55 10.57 -5.44
C ASN A 52 -4.73 10.71 -6.96
N ASN A 53 -5.20 11.87 -7.42
CA ASN A 53 -5.36 12.15 -8.85
C ASN A 53 -4.06 12.60 -9.53
N ASP A 54 -3.02 12.96 -8.79
CA ASP A 54 -1.72 13.35 -9.33
C ASP A 54 -0.86 12.11 -9.65
N THR A 55 -1.26 11.40 -10.70
CA THR A 55 -0.65 10.10 -11.06
C THR A 55 0.71 10.25 -11.71
N THR A 56 1.62 9.30 -11.43
CA THR A 56 2.91 9.18 -12.12
C THR A 56 2.93 7.96 -13.05
N ARG A 57 3.85 7.97 -14.04
CA ARG A 57 4.06 6.84 -14.95
C ARG A 57 5.05 5.85 -14.33
N LEU A 58 4.89 4.57 -14.67
CA LEU A 58 5.81 3.51 -14.24
C LEU A 58 6.52 2.89 -15.46
N PRO A 59 7.85 2.76 -15.47
CA PRO A 59 8.56 2.06 -16.55
C PRO A 59 8.04 0.64 -16.76
N ALA A 60 7.94 0.19 -18.02
CA ALA A 60 7.35 -1.10 -18.35
C ALA A 60 8.07 -2.30 -17.71
N ALA A 61 9.40 -2.23 -17.59
CA ALA A 61 10.20 -3.25 -16.92
C ALA A 61 9.79 -3.39 -15.45
N LEU A 62 9.81 -2.28 -14.70
CA LEU A 62 9.43 -2.24 -13.28
C LEU A 62 7.99 -2.70 -13.05
N HIS A 63 7.04 -2.28 -13.90
CA HIS A 63 5.67 -2.79 -13.85
C HIS A 63 5.62 -4.32 -14.06
N GLY A 64 6.38 -4.83 -15.03
CA GLY A 64 6.46 -6.25 -15.32
C GLY A 64 7.02 -7.07 -14.15
N GLU A 65 8.03 -6.53 -13.47
CA GLU A 65 8.64 -7.12 -12.28
C GLU A 65 7.69 -7.10 -11.08
N PHE A 66 7.02 -5.98 -10.81
CA PHE A 66 6.01 -5.92 -9.74
C PHE A 66 4.88 -6.94 -9.93
N VAL A 67 4.37 -7.09 -11.16
CA VAL A 67 3.35 -8.11 -11.43
C VAL A 67 3.89 -9.53 -11.18
N GLU A 68 5.17 -9.79 -11.45
CA GLU A 68 5.77 -11.09 -11.12
C GLU A 68 5.97 -11.28 -9.61
N LEU A 69 6.37 -10.20 -8.92
CA LEU A 69 6.55 -10.17 -7.48
C LEU A 69 5.24 -10.52 -6.76
N PHE A 70 4.12 -9.89 -7.16
CA PHE A 70 2.79 -10.19 -6.60
C PHE A 70 2.32 -11.62 -6.89
N LYS A 71 2.68 -12.18 -8.05
CA LYS A 71 2.28 -13.53 -8.45
C LYS A 71 3.08 -14.61 -7.72
N SER A 72 4.40 -14.45 -7.64
CA SER A 72 5.32 -15.48 -7.15
C SER A 72 5.70 -15.32 -5.68
N ASN A 73 5.42 -14.15 -5.10
CA ASN A 73 5.75 -13.75 -3.73
C ASN A 73 7.14 -14.26 -3.27
N PRO A 74 8.22 -13.92 -3.99
CA PRO A 74 9.52 -14.58 -3.81
C PRO A 74 10.21 -14.15 -2.51
N LEU A 75 9.88 -12.97 -1.96
CA LEU A 75 10.53 -12.40 -0.77
C LEU A 75 10.39 -13.25 0.50
N ASN A 76 9.45 -14.18 0.55
CA ASN A 76 9.30 -15.11 1.68
C ASN A 76 10.29 -16.30 1.63
N ARG A 77 11.04 -16.45 0.54
CA ARG A 77 12.00 -17.54 0.30
C ARG A 77 13.38 -16.94 0.05
N PRO A 78 14.36 -17.20 0.94
CA PRO A 78 15.74 -16.75 0.73
C PRO A 78 16.27 -17.13 -0.66
N GLY A 79 16.82 -16.15 -1.38
CA GLY A 79 17.42 -16.31 -2.70
C GLY A 79 16.46 -16.51 -3.86
N ALA A 80 15.13 -16.47 -3.65
CA ALA A 80 14.14 -16.64 -4.73
C ALA A 80 13.96 -15.39 -5.60
N LEU A 81 14.51 -14.24 -5.17
CA LEU A 81 14.62 -13.01 -5.94
C LEU A 81 16.09 -12.59 -5.98
N GLU A 82 16.57 -12.15 -7.13
CA GLU A 82 17.88 -11.52 -7.30
C GLU A 82 17.67 -10.07 -7.75
N VAL A 83 18.37 -9.13 -7.11
CA VAL A 83 18.36 -7.72 -7.49
C VAL A 83 19.80 -7.27 -7.65
N SER A 84 20.15 -6.73 -8.82
CA SER A 84 21.52 -6.27 -9.13
C SER A 84 22.61 -7.32 -8.85
N GLY A 85 22.36 -8.58 -9.22
CA GLY A 85 23.30 -9.69 -8.99
C GLY A 85 23.35 -10.20 -7.54
N THR A 86 22.49 -9.68 -6.65
CA THR A 86 22.46 -10.07 -5.23
C THR A 86 21.19 -10.86 -4.92
N PRO A 87 21.30 -12.15 -4.55
CA PRO A 87 20.17 -12.92 -4.04
C PRO A 87 19.63 -12.33 -2.75
N ILE A 88 18.31 -12.12 -2.70
CA ILE A 88 17.65 -11.44 -1.58
C ILE A 88 17.22 -12.45 -0.52
N ASP A 89 17.66 -12.22 0.71
CA ASP A 89 17.17 -12.89 1.92
C ASP A 89 16.83 -11.83 2.97
N LEU A 90 15.53 -11.70 3.29
CA LEU A 90 15.07 -10.69 4.24
C LEU A 90 15.62 -10.92 5.66
N LYS A 91 16.04 -12.14 6.01
CA LYS A 91 16.65 -12.41 7.31
C LYS A 91 18.00 -11.72 7.50
N GLN A 92 18.67 -11.33 6.41
CA GLN A 92 19.94 -10.60 6.49
C GLN A 92 19.75 -9.12 6.85
N VAL A 93 18.51 -8.61 6.85
CA VAL A 93 18.20 -7.28 7.35
C VAL A 93 18.07 -7.35 8.87
N THR A 94 19.19 -7.11 9.57
CA THR A 94 19.30 -7.25 11.04
C THR A 94 19.10 -5.96 11.82
N CYS A 95 18.90 -4.82 11.15
CA CYS A 95 18.59 -3.57 11.83
C CYS A 95 17.20 -3.63 12.47
N ASP A 96 17.04 -3.00 13.63
CA ASP A 96 15.73 -2.83 14.25
C ASP A 96 14.82 -2.02 13.32
N PHE A 97 13.54 -2.39 13.26
CA PHE A 97 12.58 -1.78 12.35
C PHE A 97 11.21 -1.60 13.00
N TYR A 98 10.48 -0.62 12.48
CA TYR A 98 9.17 -0.23 12.97
C TYR A 98 8.14 -0.51 11.88
N CYS A 99 7.13 -1.32 12.19
CA CYS A 99 6.10 -1.73 11.24
C CYS A 99 4.76 -1.11 11.65
N VAL A 100 4.22 -0.25 10.80
CA VAL A 100 2.91 0.37 11.00
C VAL A 100 1.92 -0.24 10.01
N ALA A 101 0.76 -0.67 10.52
CA ALA A 101 -0.35 -1.13 9.72
C ALA A 101 -1.66 -0.45 10.14
N GLY A 102 -2.61 -0.30 9.21
CA GLY A 102 -3.94 0.22 9.47
C GLY A 102 -4.95 -0.89 9.74
N LEU A 103 -5.71 -0.78 10.83
CA LEU A 103 -6.73 -1.78 11.22
C LEU A 103 -7.77 -2.03 10.12
N ASN A 104 -8.19 -0.98 9.42
CA ASN A 104 -9.17 -1.05 8.34
C ASN A 104 -8.53 -0.82 6.95
N ASP A 105 -7.22 -1.03 6.84
CA ASP A 105 -6.50 -0.97 5.58
C ASP A 105 -6.83 -2.20 4.72
N HIS A 106 -7.42 -1.94 3.56
CA HIS A 106 -7.83 -2.95 2.59
C HIS A 106 -6.85 -3.04 1.41
N ILE A 107 -5.94 -2.07 1.26
CA ILE A 107 -4.89 -2.09 0.24
C ILE A 107 -3.75 -2.97 0.73
N THR A 108 -3.34 -2.77 1.98
CA THR A 108 -2.36 -3.59 2.68
C THR A 108 -2.96 -4.11 3.99
N PRO A 109 -3.67 -5.26 3.95
CA PRO A 109 -4.28 -5.85 5.15
C PRO A 109 -3.25 -6.06 6.25
N TRP A 110 -3.58 -5.62 7.47
CA TRP A 110 -2.62 -5.57 8.57
C TRP A 110 -2.07 -6.95 8.94
N GLU A 111 -2.82 -8.03 8.72
CA GLU A 111 -2.37 -9.41 8.94
C GLU A 111 -1.24 -9.79 7.97
N SER A 112 -1.25 -9.25 6.76
CA SER A 112 -0.17 -9.44 5.78
C SER A 112 1.06 -8.59 6.13
N CYS A 113 0.84 -7.36 6.60
CA CYS A 113 1.91 -6.53 7.16
C CYS A 113 2.56 -7.20 8.38
N TYR A 114 1.76 -7.78 9.27
CA TYR A 114 2.23 -8.48 10.48
C TYR A 114 3.09 -9.69 10.15
N LYS A 115 2.82 -10.41 9.05
CA LYS A 115 3.73 -11.48 8.57
C LYS A 115 5.12 -10.94 8.25
N SER A 116 5.21 -9.70 7.73
CA SER A 116 6.50 -9.05 7.43
C SER A 116 7.32 -8.77 8.68
N ALA A 117 6.66 -8.49 9.82
CA ALA A 117 7.33 -8.34 11.12
C ALA A 117 8.11 -9.60 11.54
N ARG A 118 7.82 -10.77 10.95
CA ARG A 118 8.48 -12.04 11.22
C ARG A 118 9.44 -12.51 10.12
N LEU A 119 9.53 -11.77 9.01
CA LEU A 119 10.38 -12.14 7.87
C LEU A 119 11.79 -11.55 7.96
N LEU A 120 11.93 -10.36 8.56
CA LEU A 120 13.22 -9.70 8.74
C LEU A 120 13.97 -10.26 9.96
N GLY A 121 15.29 -10.10 9.98
CA GLY A 121 16.16 -10.61 11.05
C GLY A 121 16.31 -9.70 12.26
N GLY A 122 15.99 -8.41 12.12
CA GLY A 122 16.05 -7.42 13.21
C GLY A 122 14.87 -7.50 14.18
N LYS A 123 14.91 -6.70 15.26
CA LYS A 123 13.77 -6.58 16.17
C LYS A 123 12.69 -5.71 15.53
N CYS A 124 11.45 -6.17 15.56
CA CYS A 124 10.30 -5.40 15.10
C CYS A 124 9.56 -4.78 16.26
N GLU A 125 9.26 -3.48 16.18
CA GLU A 125 8.16 -2.87 16.92
C GLU A 125 6.96 -2.75 15.98
N PHE A 126 5.86 -3.45 16.30
CA PHE A 126 4.66 -3.48 15.45
C PHE A 126 3.55 -2.62 16.05
N ILE A 127 3.00 -1.73 15.24
CA ILE A 127 1.91 -0.83 15.60
C ILE A 127 0.73 -1.04 14.68
N LEU A 128 -0.43 -1.21 15.30
CA LEU A 128 -1.70 -1.24 14.60
C LEU A 128 -2.43 0.09 14.85
N SER A 129 -2.36 1.00 13.89
CA SER A 129 -3.10 2.25 13.95
C SER A 129 -4.57 2.03 13.56
N ASN A 130 -5.47 2.78 14.19
CA ASN A 130 -6.86 2.81 13.77
C ASN A 130 -7.00 3.50 12.39
N SER A 131 -8.11 3.19 11.71
CA SER A 131 -8.47 3.70 10.37
C SER A 131 -7.88 2.92 9.18
N GLY A 132 -8.16 3.40 7.97
CA GLY A 132 -7.73 2.82 6.69
C GLY A 132 -6.40 3.39 6.20
N HIS A 133 -5.94 2.91 5.03
CA HIS A 133 -4.59 3.09 4.48
C HIS A 133 -3.91 4.44 4.74
N ILE A 134 -4.54 5.55 4.33
CA ILE A 134 -3.93 6.88 4.45
C ILE A 134 -4.09 7.40 5.88
N GLN A 135 -5.27 7.23 6.48
CA GLN A 135 -5.57 7.78 7.79
C GLN A 135 -4.85 7.05 8.94
N SER A 136 -4.38 5.81 8.71
CA SER A 136 -3.53 5.09 9.66
C SER A 136 -2.08 5.60 9.68
N ILE A 137 -1.65 6.33 8.64
CA ILE A 137 -0.29 6.88 8.51
C ILE A 137 -0.30 8.39 8.76
N LEU A 138 -1.20 9.12 8.08
CA LEU A 138 -1.38 10.56 8.23
C LEU A 138 -2.35 10.85 9.36
N ASN A 139 -1.86 10.76 10.59
CA ASN A 139 -2.64 11.03 11.78
C ASN A 139 -1.88 11.99 12.71
N PRO A 140 -2.14 13.31 12.64
CA PRO A 140 -1.35 14.29 13.37
C PRO A 140 -1.52 14.15 14.90
N PRO A 141 -0.45 14.41 15.68
CA PRO A 141 -0.54 14.46 17.14
C PRO A 141 -1.63 15.43 17.59
N GLY A 142 -2.43 15.02 18.59
CA GLY A 142 -3.55 15.82 19.11
C GLY A 142 -4.89 15.55 18.42
N ASN A 143 -4.95 14.72 17.38
CA ASN A 143 -6.24 14.26 16.84
C ASN A 143 -6.95 13.38 17.88
N PRO A 144 -8.11 13.80 18.43
CA PRO A 144 -8.81 13.06 19.49
C PRO A 144 -9.37 11.70 19.02
N LYS A 145 -9.44 11.48 17.69
CA LYS A 145 -9.87 10.22 17.08
C LYS A 145 -8.70 9.26 16.83
N ALA A 146 -7.46 9.69 16.99
CA ALA A 146 -6.28 8.85 16.80
C ALA A 146 -6.17 7.82 17.92
N ARG A 147 -6.08 6.54 17.55
CA ARG A 147 -5.79 5.46 18.49
C ARG A 147 -4.89 4.44 17.79
N PHE A 148 -4.00 3.83 18.56
CA PHE A 148 -3.18 2.73 18.07
C PHE A 148 -3.08 1.65 19.14
N MET A 149 -2.71 0.46 18.71
CA MET A 149 -2.49 -0.71 19.56
C MET A 149 -1.06 -1.17 19.38
N THR A 150 -0.44 -1.58 20.48
CA THR A 150 0.92 -2.11 20.54
C THR A 150 0.90 -3.39 21.36
N ASN A 151 1.72 -4.35 20.97
CA ASN A 151 2.02 -5.50 21.79
C ASN A 151 3.55 -5.68 21.80
N PRO A 152 4.21 -5.70 22.98
CA PRO A 152 5.64 -6.01 23.07
C PRO A 152 5.96 -7.40 22.54
N GLU A 153 4.99 -8.32 22.59
CA GLU A 153 5.10 -9.65 22.03
C GLU A 153 4.64 -9.68 20.57
N LEU A 154 5.28 -10.54 19.78
CA LEU A 154 4.86 -10.90 18.42
C LEU A 154 4.36 -12.37 18.40
N PRO A 155 3.28 -12.70 19.14
CA PRO A 155 2.72 -14.05 19.17
C PRO A 155 2.21 -14.43 17.79
#